data_AF-A0A1P8U7F9-F1
#
_entry.id   AF-A0A1P8U7F9-F1
#
_cell.length_a   1.000
_cell.length_b   1.000
_cell.length_c   1.000
_cell.angle_alpha   90.00
_cell.angle_beta   90.00
_cell.angle_gamma   90.00
#
_symmetry.space_group_name_H-M   'P 1'
#
loop_
_entity.id
_entity.type
_entity.pdbx_description
1 polymer ?
#
loop_
_entity_poly.entity_id
_entity_poly.type
_entity_poly.pdbx_seq_one_letter_code
_entity_poly.pdbx_strand_id
1 'polypeptide(L)'
;MADVLLEGAILAEYAAALASVPADVTWDLTVPGSGTFGCVEVADAVSSVGALQHGRADVLVEETRRVAGFPARVAERFAATDQGLARSIL
;
A
#
# COMPACT_ATOMS: atom_id res chain seq x y z
N MET A 1 2.01 0.71 32.43
CA MET A 1 2.58 0.50 31.09
C MET A 1 1.73 -0.59 30.47
N ALA A 2 0.98 -0.31 29.40
CA ALA A 2 0.22 -1.37 28.74
C ALA A 2 1.23 -2.23 27.99
N ASP A 3 1.36 -3.50 28.35
CA ASP A 3 2.18 -4.45 27.62
C ASP A 3 1.53 -4.67 26.25
N VAL A 4 1.99 -3.89 25.29
CA VAL A 4 1.63 -4.09 23.88
C VAL A 4 2.41 -5.33 23.43
N LEU A 5 1.80 -6.51 23.62
CA LEU A 5 2.25 -7.77 23.03
C LEU A 5 2.01 -7.71 21.52
N LEU A 6 2.92 -7.03 20.81
CA LEU A 6 2.97 -7.06 19.36
C LEU A 6 3.68 -8.34 18.95
N GLU A 7 2.91 -9.41 18.77
CA GLU A 7 3.41 -10.66 18.22
C GLU A 7 3.90 -10.41 16.80
N GLY A 8 5.19 -10.60 16.54
CA GLY A 8 5.80 -10.30 15.23
C GLY A 8 5.12 -11.02 14.05
N ALA A 9 4.50 -12.17 14.33
CA ALA A 9 3.68 -12.90 13.37
C ALA A 9 2.44 -12.11 12.91
N ILE A 10 1.72 -11.47 13.85
CA ILE A 10 0.53 -10.64 13.55
C ILE A 10 0.93 -9.42 12.71
N LEU A 11 2.08 -8.81 13.01
CA LEU A 11 2.61 -7.68 12.22
C LEU A 11 2.99 -8.10 10.79
N ALA A 12 3.58 -9.28 10.63
CA ALA A 12 3.91 -9.83 9.32
C ALA A 12 2.65 -10.17 8.50
N GLU A 13 1.63 -10.76 9.14
CA GLU A 13 0.34 -11.01 8.50
C GLU A 13 -0.36 -9.71 8.08
N TYR A 14 -0.36 -8.68 8.93
CA TYR A 14 -0.92 -7.37 8.58
C TYR A 14 -0.18 -6.70 7.42
N ALA A 15 1.16 -6.79 7.40
CA ALA A 15 1.96 -6.27 6.30
C ALA A 15 1.67 -7.00 4.99
N ALA A 16 1.52 -8.34 5.03
CA ALA A 16 1.16 -9.14 3.87
C ALA A 16 -0.25 -8.82 3.35
N ALA A 17 -1.23 -8.67 4.25
CA ALA A 17 -2.60 -8.28 3.90
C ALA A 17 -2.66 -6.88 3.29
N LEU A 18 -1.89 -5.91 3.82
CA LEU A 18 -1.79 -4.58 3.22
C LEU A 18 -1.12 -4.61 1.85
N ALA A 19 -0.09 -5.43 1.67
CA ALA A 19 0.61 -5.56 0.39
C ALA A 19 -0.26 -6.16 -0.73
N SER A 20 -1.34 -6.90 -0.41
CA SER A 20 -2.27 -7.45 -1.40
C SER A 20 -3.37 -6.47 -1.84
N VAL A 21 -3.70 -5.46 -1.02
CA VAL A 21 -4.75 -4.46 -1.33
C VAL A 21 -4.59 -3.79 -2.70
N PRO A 22 -3.38 -3.42 -3.18
CA PRO A 22 -3.23 -2.79 -4.48
C PRO A 22 -3.71 -3.67 -5.65
N ALA A 23 -3.58 -4.99 -5.54
CA ALA A 23 -4.04 -5.92 -6.58
C ALA A 23 -5.58 -6.02 -6.64
N ASP A 24 -6.27 -5.72 -5.55
CA ASP A 24 -7.73 -5.68 -5.50
C ASP A 24 -8.31 -4.32 -5.93
N VAL A 25 -7.49 -3.26 -5.90
CA VAL A 25 -7.88 -1.88 -6.24
C VAL A 25 -7.64 -1.55 -7.73
N THR A 26 -6.96 -2.42 -8.48
CA THR A 26 -6.90 -2.28 -9.94
C THR A 26 -8.27 -2.58 -10.54
N TRP A 27 -9.14 -1.56 -10.57
CA TRP A 27 -10.32 -1.59 -11.41
C TRP A 27 -9.86 -1.82 -12.85
N ASP A 28 -10.43 -2.83 -13.48
CA ASP A 28 -10.16 -3.20 -14.87
C ASP A 28 -10.74 -2.10 -15.78
N LEU A 29 -9.99 -1.00 -15.91
CA LEU A 29 -10.39 0.19 -16.64
C LEU A 29 -10.11 -0.06 -18.12
N THR A 30 -11.06 -0.71 -18.77
CA THR A 30 -11.11 -0.78 -20.24
C THR A 30 -11.34 0.65 -20.75
N VAL A 31 -10.27 1.33 -21.18
CA VAL A 31 -10.37 2.62 -21.87
C VAL A 31 -10.93 2.35 -23.26
N PRO A 32 -12.16 2.79 -23.57
CA PRO A 32 -12.71 2.54 -24.90
C PRO A 32 -11.93 3.38 -25.92
N GLY A 33 -11.48 2.76 -27.01
CA GLY A 33 -10.71 3.45 -28.04
C GLY A 33 -11.54 4.52 -28.75
N SER A 34 -10.87 5.45 -29.43
CA SER A 34 -11.50 6.59 -30.12
C SER A 34 -12.57 6.20 -31.15
N GLY A 35 -12.48 5.00 -31.74
CA GLY A 35 -13.49 4.43 -32.63
C GLY A 35 -14.84 4.10 -31.96
N THR A 36 -14.88 4.03 -30.62
CA THR A 36 -16.08 3.68 -29.84
C THR A 36 -17.00 4.88 -29.63
N PHE A 37 -16.44 6.10 -29.57
CA PHE A 37 -17.18 7.31 -29.19
C PHE A 37 -17.65 8.14 -30.37
N GLY A 38 -17.17 7.87 -31.60
CA GLY A 38 -17.53 8.62 -32.81
C GLY A 38 -17.08 10.09 -32.83
N CYS A 39 -16.53 10.61 -31.73
CA CYS A 39 -16.04 11.96 -31.55
C CYS A 39 -14.64 11.93 -30.89
N VAL A 40 -13.67 12.55 -31.55
CA VAL A 40 -12.27 12.60 -31.10
C VAL A 40 -12.14 13.36 -29.79
N GLU A 41 -12.87 14.46 -29.61
CA GLU A 41 -12.83 15.28 -28.39
C GLU A 41 -13.33 14.50 -27.16
N VAL A 42 -14.35 13.65 -27.34
CA VAL A 42 -14.86 12.77 -26.27
C VAL A 42 -13.84 11.67 -25.94
N ALA A 43 -13.20 11.10 -26.97
CA ALA A 43 -12.15 10.10 -26.78
C ALA A 43 -10.94 10.67 -26.02
N ASP A 44 -10.52 11.90 -26.35
CA ASP A 44 -9.42 12.59 -25.66
C ASP A 44 -9.79 12.92 -24.21
N ALA A 45 -11.02 13.38 -23.97
CA ALA A 45 -11.51 13.62 -22.61
C ALA A 45 -11.51 12.33 -21.77
N VAL A 46 -12.03 11.22 -22.31
CA VAL A 46 -12.04 9.91 -21.62
C VAL A 46 -10.63 9.39 -21.39
N SER A 47 -9.73 9.51 -22.37
CA SER A 47 -8.31 9.16 -22.23
C SER A 47 -7.63 9.95 -21.11
N SER A 48 -7.87 11.27 -21.04
CA SER A 48 -7.29 12.13 -20.00
C SER A 48 -7.78 11.75 -18.59
N VAL A 49 -9.06 11.38 -18.45
CA VAL A 49 -9.63 10.90 -17.18
C VAL A 49 -9.05 9.54 -16.81
N GLY A 50 -8.88 8.64 -17.78
CA GLY A 50 -8.22 7.34 -17.58
C GLY A 50 -6.78 7.51 -17.07
N ALA A 51 -6.01 8.41 -17.67
CA ALA A 51 -4.65 8.72 -17.23
C ALA A 51 -4.61 9.27 -15.79
N LEU A 52 -5.53 10.18 -15.44
CA LEU A 52 -5.65 10.71 -14.08
C LEU A 52 -6.02 9.62 -13.06
N GLN A 53 -6.90 8.69 -13.43
CA GLN A 53 -7.28 7.58 -12.57
C GLN A 53 -6.12 6.60 -12.37
N HIS A 54 -5.37 6.27 -13.42
CA HIS A 54 -4.16 5.45 -13.32
C HIS A 54 -3.13 6.08 -12.36
N GLY A 55 -2.85 7.38 -12.53
CA GLY A 55 -1.93 8.08 -11.64
C GLY A 55 -2.39 8.11 -10.17
N ARG A 56 -3.70 8.17 -9.90
CA ARG A 56 -4.24 8.05 -8.53
C ARG A 56 -4.11 6.63 -7.98
N ALA A 57 -4.30 5.60 -8.81
CA ALA A 57 -4.09 4.22 -8.42
C ALA A 57 -2.61 3.98 -8.05
N ASP A 58 -1.67 4.51 -8.84
CA ASP A 58 -0.23 4.41 -8.54
C ASP A 58 0.12 5.04 -7.19
N VAL A 59 -0.44 6.21 -6.88
CA VAL A 59 -0.27 6.86 -5.56
C VAL A 59 -0.83 5.99 -4.43
N LEU A 60 -2.01 5.39 -4.61
CA LEU A 60 -2.59 4.48 -3.61
C LEU A 60 -1.73 3.22 -3.41
N VAL A 61 -1.21 2.65 -4.49
CA VAL A 61 -0.29 1.50 -4.43
C VAL A 61 0.95 1.85 -3.62
N GLU A 62 1.57 3.00 -3.91
CA GLU A 62 2.81 3.42 -3.26
C GLU A 62 2.60 3.74 -1.77
N GLU A 63 1.53 4.46 -1.42
CA GLU A 63 1.21 4.74 -0.02
C GLU A 63 0.86 3.45 0.75
N THR A 64 0.18 2.50 0.11
CA THR A 64 -0.12 1.20 0.72
C THR A 64 1.16 0.41 1.00
N ARG A 65 2.11 0.39 0.05
CA ARG A 65 3.44 -0.21 0.27
C ARG A 65 4.20 0.47 1.40
N ARG A 66 4.14 1.80 1.47
CA ARG A 66 4.76 2.58 2.55
C ARG A 66 4.18 2.21 3.90
N VAL A 67 2.85 2.11 4.01
CA VAL A 67 2.14 1.69 5.22
C VAL A 67 2.50 0.26 5.61
N ALA A 68 2.56 -0.66 4.64
CA ALA A 68 2.94 -2.06 4.86
C ALA A 68 4.38 -2.22 5.41
N GLY A 69 5.26 -1.23 5.23
CA GLY A 69 6.61 -1.22 5.80
C GLY A 69 6.69 -0.78 7.27
N PHE A 70 5.66 -0.14 7.83
CA PHE A 70 5.68 0.29 9.24
C PHE A 70 5.70 -0.87 10.24
N PRO A 71 4.92 -1.96 10.06
CA PRO A 71 4.99 -3.13 10.93
C PRO A 71 6.41 -3.68 11.12
N ALA A 72 7.18 -3.81 10.03
CA ALA A 72 8.57 -4.27 10.10
C ALA A 72 9.48 -3.31 10.88
N ARG A 73 9.36 -1.99 10.65
CA ARG A 73 10.12 -0.98 11.40
C ARG A 73 9.77 -0.96 12.88
N VAL A 74 8.50 -1.19 13.21
CA VAL A 74 8.04 -1.30 14.60
C VAL A 74 8.66 -2.53 15.26
N ALA A 75 8.62 -3.69 14.60
CA ALA A 75 9.25 -4.91 15.10
C ALA A 75 10.75 -4.76 15.34
N GLU A 76 11.50 -4.13 14.41
CA GLU A 76 12.93 -3.85 14.57
C GLU A 76 13.22 -2.97 15.80
N ARG A 77 12.40 -1.94 16.03
CA ARG A 77 12.57 -1.01 17.15
C ARG A 77 12.31 -1.68 18.50
N PHE A 78 11.33 -2.57 18.58
CA PHE A 78 11.09 -3.37 19.78
C PHE A 78 12.24 -4.35 20.04
N ALA A 79 12.70 -5.07 19.01
CA ALA A 79 13.84 -5.99 19.15
C ALA A 79 15.12 -5.28 19.64
N ALA A 80 15.40 -4.08 19.13
CA ALA A 80 16.53 -3.27 19.59
C ALA A 80 16.39 -2.82 21.05
N THR A 81 15.17 -2.50 21.49
CA THR A 81 14.87 -2.09 22.87
C THR A 81 15.02 -3.27 23.84
N ASP A 82 14.51 -4.45 23.49
CA ASP A 82 14.63 -5.66 24.30
C ASP A 82 16.10 -6.10 24.46
N GLN A 83 16.89 -6.02 23.40
CA GLN A 83 18.34 -6.28 23.47
C GLN A 83 19.09 -5.25 24.32
N GLY A 84 18.62 -4.00 24.36
CA GLY A 84 19.17 -2.94 25.21
C GLY A 84 18.86 -3.20 26.69
N LEU A 85 17.61 -3.55 26.99
CA LEU A 85 17.18 -3.91 28.34
C LEU A 85 17.93 -5.14 28.86
N ALA A 86 18.03 -6.21 28.06
CA ALA A 86 18.77 -7.42 28.41
C ALA A 86 20.24 -7.14 28.73
N ARG A 87 20.88 -6.19 28.02
CA ARG A 87 22.26 -5.75 28.29
C ARG A 87 22.42 -4.88 29.54
N SER A 88 21.38 -4.16 29.97
CA SER A 88 21.44 -3.31 31.17
C SER A 88 21.19 -4.05 32.49
N ILE A 89 20.61 -5.25 32.41
CA ILE A 89 20.25 -6.08 33.57
C ILE A 89 21.36 -7.08 33.94
N LEU A 90 22.25 -7.41 32.98
CA LEU A 90 23.46 -8.21 33.17
C LEU A 90 24.65 -7.37 33.64
#